data_AF-A0A0F8VMW3-F1
#
_entry.id   AF-A0A0F8VMW3-F1
#
_cell.length_a   1.000
_cell.length_b   1.000
_cell.length_c   1.000
_cell.angle_alpha   90.00
_cell.angle_beta   90.00
_cell.angle_gamma   90.00
#
_symmetry.space_group_name_H-M   'P 1'
#
loop_
_entity.id
_entity.type
_entity.pdbx_description
1 polymer ?
#
loop_
_entity_poly.entity_id
_entity_poly.type
_entity_poly.pdbx_seq_one_letter_code
_entity_poly.pdbx_strand_id
1 'polypeptide(L)'
;MPATTQPDPSLLFLHLCIQNSDLNKIDFAAVGAATGLNIPAVRMRYSRLKKSLESSIVDGKVNLNVKSAENAAPASAEEHLTHLLRLR
;
A
#
# COMPACT_ATOMS: atom_id res chain seq x y z
N MET A 1 7.58 -17.54 7.16
CA MET A 1 6.19 -17.20 7.50
C MET A 1 5.93 -15.78 7.01
N PRO A 2 4.83 -15.46 6.31
CA PRO A 2 4.67 -14.12 5.76
C PRO A 2 4.52 -13.12 6.91
N ALA A 3 5.38 -12.10 6.94
CA ALA A 3 5.29 -11.02 7.91
C ALA A 3 3.89 -10.38 7.80
N THR A 4 3.17 -10.33 8.91
CA THR A 4 1.88 -9.63 8.99
C THR A 4 2.18 -8.13 9.00
N THR A 5 2.47 -7.57 7.84
CA THR A 5 2.63 -6.12 7.67
C THR A 5 1.29 -5.48 8.00
N GLN A 6 1.24 -4.72 9.09
CA GLN A 6 0.07 -3.92 9.42
C GLN A 6 -0.21 -2.98 8.24
N PRO A 7 -1.48 -2.84 7.80
CA PRO A 7 -1.82 -1.94 6.71
C PRO A 7 -1.46 -0.50 7.08
N ASP A 8 -0.95 0.24 6.10
CA ASP A 8 -0.55 1.64 6.26
C ASP A 8 -1.72 2.49 6.81
N PRO A 9 -1.51 3.28 7.88
CA PRO A 9 -2.55 4.16 8.44
C PRO A 9 -3.15 5.11 7.41
N SER A 10 -2.38 5.57 6.43
CA SER A 10 -2.88 6.47 5.37
C SER A 10 -3.91 5.78 4.48
N LEU A 11 -3.70 4.49 4.17
CA LEU A 11 -4.62 3.68 3.37
C LEU A 11 -5.90 3.36 4.16
N LEU A 12 -5.78 3.09 5.46
CA LEU A 12 -6.94 2.89 6.34
C LEU A 12 -7.81 4.14 6.42
N PHE A 13 -7.18 5.32 6.58
CA PHE A 13 -7.89 6.59 6.59
C PHE A 13 -8.62 6.84 5.26
N LEU A 14 -7.93 6.67 4.12
CA LEU A 14 -8.55 6.83 2.79
C LEU A 14 -9.73 5.87 2.61
N HIS A 15 -9.61 4.62 3.05
CA HIS A 15 -10.69 3.66 2.96
C HIS A 15 -11.92 4.07 3.78
N LEU A 16 -11.70 4.60 4.98
CA LEU A 16 -12.79 5.12 5.82
C LEU A 16 -13.47 6.35 5.19
N CYS A 17 -12.69 7.24 4.56
CA CYS A 17 -13.25 8.35 3.78
C CYS A 17 -14.16 7.84 2.66
N ILE A 18 -13.73 6.81 1.91
CA ILE A 18 -14.54 6.21 0.84
C ILE A 18 -15.82 5.58 1.41
N GLN A 19 -15.73 4.85 2.53
CA GLN A 19 -16.89 4.21 3.17
C GLN A 19 -17.94 5.19 3.69
N ASN A 20 -17.53 6.39 4.11
CA ASN A 20 -18.42 7.44 4.63
C ASN A 20 -18.74 8.52 3.59
N SER A 21 -18.55 8.22 2.30
CA SER A 21 -18.82 9.14 1.19
C SER A 21 -19.85 8.55 0.24
N ASP A 22 -20.37 9.38 -0.68
CA ASP A 22 -21.36 8.96 -1.68
C ASP A 22 -20.78 8.08 -2.83
N LEU A 23 -19.51 7.65 -2.72
CA LEU A 23 -18.79 6.81 -3.68
C LEU A 23 -19.32 5.36 -3.66
N ASN A 24 -20.55 5.19 -4.14
CA ASN A 24 -21.27 3.92 -4.15
C ASN A 24 -20.66 2.84 -5.06
N LYS A 25 -19.89 3.25 -6.09
CA LYS A 25 -19.28 2.33 -7.07
C LYS A 25 -17.92 2.83 -7.53
N ILE A 26 -16.99 1.89 -7.70
CA ILE A 26 -15.68 2.13 -8.32
C ILE A 26 -15.76 1.72 -9.79
N ASP A 27 -15.41 2.65 -10.68
CA ASP A 27 -15.23 2.34 -12.11
C ASP A 27 -13.87 1.68 -12.36
N PHE A 28 -13.87 0.34 -12.40
CA PHE A 28 -12.66 -0.43 -12.65
C PHE A 28 -12.11 -0.29 -14.08
N ALA A 29 -12.91 0.16 -15.05
CA ALA A 29 -12.42 0.43 -16.40
C ALA A 29 -11.60 1.72 -16.42
N ALA A 30 -12.11 2.79 -15.80
CA ALA A 30 -11.37 4.05 -15.64
C ALA A 30 -10.08 3.85 -14.83
N VAL A 31 -10.13 3.08 -13.74
CA VAL A 31 -8.94 2.75 -12.95
C VAL A 31 -7.94 1.93 -13.76
N GLY A 32 -8.41 0.95 -14.55
CA GLY A 32 -7.55 0.18 -15.45
C GLY A 32 -6.86 1.05 -16.48
N ALA A 33 -7.59 1.98 -17.10
CA ALA A 33 -7.05 2.95 -18.05
C ALA A 33 -6.00 3.87 -17.40
N ALA A 34 -6.27 4.38 -16.20
CA ALA A 34 -5.34 5.26 -15.48
C ALA A 34 -4.07 4.55 -14.97
N THR A 35 -4.14 3.24 -14.73
CA THR A 35 -3.02 2.45 -14.16
C THR A 35 -2.31 1.56 -15.17
N GLY A 36 -2.81 1.48 -16.41
CA GLY A 36 -2.30 0.56 -17.43
C GLY A 36 -2.57 -0.92 -17.13
N LEU A 37 -3.57 -1.22 -16.29
CA LEU A 37 -3.92 -2.58 -15.88
C LEU A 37 -5.21 -3.05 -16.55
N ASN A 38 -5.30 -4.35 -16.82
CA ASN A 38 -6.57 -4.95 -17.25
C ASN A 38 -7.58 -5.04 -16.09
N ILE A 39 -8.87 -5.06 -16.43
CA ILE A 39 -9.97 -5.07 -15.46
C ILE A 39 -9.85 -6.22 -14.43
N PRO A 40 -9.52 -7.47 -14.82
CA PRO A 40 -9.34 -8.56 -13.85
C PRO A 40 -8.22 -8.28 -12.82
N ALA A 41 -7.09 -7.74 -13.26
CA ALA A 41 -5.98 -7.41 -12.38
C ALA A 41 -6.35 -6.29 -11.41
N VAL A 42 -7.06 -5.25 -11.87
CA VAL A 42 -7.55 -4.18 -11.00
C VAL A 42 -8.49 -4.73 -9.93
N ARG A 43 -9.48 -5.55 -10.31
CA ARG A 43 -10.43 -6.17 -9.37
C ARG A 43 -9.71 -7.03 -8.33
N MET A 44 -8.74 -7.83 -8.78
CA MET A 44 -7.96 -8.68 -7.88
C MET A 44 -7.16 -7.82 -6.89
N ARG A 45 -6.48 -6.76 -7.37
CA ARG A 45 -5.73 -5.84 -6.51
C ARG A 45 -6.63 -5.17 -5.48
N TYR A 46 -7.79 -4.68 -5.91
CA TYR A 46 -8.77 -4.05 -5.03
C TYR A 46 -9.30 -5.02 -3.96
N SER A 47 -9.66 -6.25 -4.33
CA SER A 47 -10.14 -7.27 -3.38
C SER A 47 -9.10 -7.60 -2.31
N ARG A 48 -7.84 -7.75 -2.71
CA ARG A 48 -6.73 -8.00 -1.77
C ARG A 48 -6.52 -6.83 -0.81
N LEU A 49 -6.51 -5.60 -1.34
CA LEU A 49 -6.37 -4.39 -0.54
C LEU A 49 -7.53 -4.28 0.46
N LYS A 50 -8.77 -4.38 -0.02
CA LYS A 50 -9.98 -4.30 0.79
C LYS A 50 -9.95 -5.31 1.94
N LYS A 51 -9.63 -6.58 1.65
CA LYS A 51 -9.53 -7.63 2.68
C LYS A 51 -8.49 -7.30 3.76
N SER A 52 -7.34 -6.74 3.35
CA SER A 52 -6.29 -6.35 4.29
C SER A 52 -6.69 -5.17 5.17
N LEU A 53 -7.51 -4.25 4.66
CA LEU A 53 -7.99 -3.09 5.41
C LEU A 53 -9.13 -3.49 6.35
N GLU A 54 -10.09 -4.28 5.86
CA GLU A 54 -11.22 -4.78 6.67
C GLU A 54 -10.76 -5.67 7.82
N SER A 55 -9.65 -6.42 7.69
CA SER A 55 -9.08 -7.15 8.83
C SER A 55 -8.56 -6.26 9.96
N SER A 56 -8.30 -4.98 9.67
CA SER A 56 -7.77 -4.01 10.64
C SER A 56 -8.84 -3.03 11.12
N ILE A 57 -10.04 -3.05 10.53
CA ILE A 57 -11.19 -2.26 10.97
C ILE A 57 -12.07 -3.15 11.85
N VAL A 58 -12.14 -2.85 13.14
CA VAL A 58 -13.05 -3.53 14.07
C VAL A 58 -14.17 -2.56 14.41
N ASP A 59 -15.42 -2.96 14.17
CA ASP A 59 -16.63 -2.17 14.47
C ASP A 59 -16.64 -0.75 13.87
N GLY A 60 -16.08 -0.59 12.66
CA GLY A 60 -16.04 0.70 11.95
C GLY A 60 -15.08 1.72 12.58
N LYS A 61 -14.24 1.31 13.53
CA LYS A 61 -13.27 2.17 14.21
C LYS A 61 -11.86 1.67 13.95
N VAL A 62 -10.96 2.59 13.60
CA VAL A 62 -9.53 2.33 13.41
C VAL A 62 -8.74 3.18 14.38
N ASN A 63 -7.81 2.55 15.09
CA ASN A 63 -6.81 3.26 15.89
C ASN A 63 -5.63 3.65 14.99
N LEU A 64 -5.68 4.86 14.40
CA LEU A 64 -4.60 5.40 13.56
C LEU A 64 -3.34 5.78 14.36
N ASN A 65 -3.39 5.70 15.69
CA ASN A 65 -2.29 6.06 16.60
C ASN A 65 -1.17 5.00 16.69
N VAL A 66 -1.16 4.01 15.78
CA VAL A 66 0.02 3.15 15.60
C VAL A 66 1.08 4.02 14.94
N LYS A 67 1.93 4.62 15.79
CA LYS A 67 3.11 5.42 15.44
C LYS A 67 3.64 5.07 14.06
N SER A 68 3.76 6.09 13.21
CA SER A 68 4.69 6.15 12.09
C SER A 68 6.13 5.97 12.63
N ALA A 69 6.45 4.77 13.11
CA ALA A 69 7.78 4.38 13.50
C ALA A 69 8.33 3.52 12.36
N GLU A 70 9.27 4.13 11.64
CA GLU A 70 10.33 3.44 10.90
C GLU A 70 9.97 2.90 9.51
N ASN A 71 9.90 3.82 8.55
CA ASN A 71 10.60 3.61 7.28
C ASN A 71 11.70 4.67 7.16
N ALA A 72 12.71 4.54 8.03
CA ALA A 72 14.02 5.07 7.74
C ALA A 72 14.59 4.21 6.61
N ALA A 73 14.61 4.76 5.40
CA ALA A 73 15.36 4.18 4.29
C ALA A 73 16.85 4.12 4.68
N PRO A 74 17.55 2.97 4.55
CA PRO A 74 18.97 3.02 4.32
C PRO A 74 19.18 3.32 2.83
N ALA A 75 19.34 4.60 2.51
CA ALA A 75 20.00 5.01 1.27
C ALA A 75 21.48 4.62 1.39
N SER A 76 21.84 3.39 1.01
CA SER A 76 23.22 3.00 0.73
C SER A 76 23.40 3.00 -0.79
N ALA A 77 23.62 4.19 -1.33
CA ALA A 77 24.45 4.34 -2.52
C ALA A 77 25.92 4.35 -2.05
N GLU A 78 26.81 3.87 -2.92
CA GLU A 78 28.29 3.91 -2.78
C GLU A 78 29.01 2.63 -2.27
N GLU A 79 28.77 1.49 -2.91
CA GLU A 79 29.76 0.40 -2.99
C GLU A 79 30.01 -0.08 -4.44
N HIS A 80 30.18 0.86 -5.38
CA HIS A 80 30.52 0.50 -6.77
C HIS A 80 31.89 1.03 -7.26
N LEU A 81 32.64 1.77 -6.43
CA LEU A 81 33.92 2.37 -6.84
C LEU A 81 35.18 1.80 -6.16
N THR A 82 35.05 0.95 -5.15
CA THR A 82 36.21 0.30 -4.49
C THR A 82 36.68 -0.99 -5.17
N HIS A 83 35.87 -1.59 -6.06
CA HIS A 83 36.27 -2.80 -6.78
C HIS A 83 37.16 -2.53 -8.01
N LEU A 84 37.11 -1.33 -8.60
CA LEU A 84 37.93 -0.98 -9.78
C LEU A 84 39.31 -0.40 -9.45
N LEU A 85 39.58 -0.05 -8.18
CA LEU A 85 40.89 0.47 -7.74
C LEU A 85 41.77 -0.60 -7.07
N ARG A 86 41.31 -1.85 -6.92
CA ARG A 86 42.11 -2.98 -6.39
C ARG A 86 42.71 -3.92 -7.45
N LEU A 87 42.50 -3.62 -8.73
CA LEU A 87 43.01 -4.42 -9.86
C LEU A 87 44.01 -3.65 -10.73
N ARG A 88 44.72 -2.67 -10.15
CA ARG A 88 45.96 -2.14 -10.71
C ARG A 88 47.13 -2.50 -9.82
#